data_AF-A0A7K3YIS4-F1
#
_entry.id   AF-A0A7K3YIS4-F1
#
_cell.length_a   1.000
_cell.length_b   1.000
_cell.length_c   1.000
_cell.angle_alpha   90.00
_cell.angle_beta   90.00
_cell.angle_gamma   90.00
#
_symmetry.space_group_name_H-M   'P 1'
#
loop_
_entity.id
_entity.type
_entity.pdbx_description
1 polymer ?
#
loop_
_entity_poly.entity_id
_entity_poly.type
_entity_poly.pdbx_seq_one_letter_code
_entity_poly.pdbx_strand_id
1 'polypeptide(L)' 'DGERRRKSVRGNEISADIVQINAAVKQHGAKPLAEHFGQAEAAAE' A
#
# COMPACT_ATOMS: atom_id res chain seq x y z
N ASP A 1 -3.91 33.10 6.41
CA ASP A 1 -2.48 32.76 6.30
C ASP A 1 -2.27 31.27 6.40
N GLY A 2 -1.52 30.69 5.45
CA GLY A 2 -1.23 29.26 5.42
C GLY A 2 0.27 29.02 5.40
N GLU A 3 0.73 28.02 6.15
CA GLU A 3 2.15 27.64 6.19
C GLU A 3 2.50 26.70 5.03
N ARG A 4 3.51 27.07 4.23
CA ARG A 4 4.08 26.19 3.20
C ARG A 4 5.38 25.60 3.70
N ARG A 5 5.48 24.28 3.73
CA ARG A 5 6.72 23.55 4.05
C ARG A 5 7.18 22.72 2.86
N ARG A 6 8.49 22.66 2.63
CA ARG A 6 9.09 21.73 1.66
C ARG A 6 8.99 20.31 2.22
N LYS A 7 8.43 19.40 1.43
CA LYS A 7 8.39 17.96 1.71
C LYS A 7 9.02 17.24 0.52
N SER A 8 9.90 16.29 0.79
CA SER A 8 10.34 15.33 -0.21
C SER A 8 9.21 14.33 -0.42
N VAL A 9 8.70 14.25 -1.64
CA VAL A 9 7.65 13.31 -2.04
C VAL A 9 8.19 12.43 -3.15
N ARG A 10 7.77 11.17 -3.16
CA ARG A 10 8.06 10.24 -4.26
C ARG A 10 7.10 10.53 -5.42
N GLY A 11 7.56 10.26 -6.64
CA GLY A 11 6.73 10.34 -7.85
C GLY A 11 5.64 9.26 -7.89
N ASN A 12 4.83 9.29 -8.96
CA ASN A 12 3.70 8.39 -9.17
C ASN A 12 4.07 7.03 -9.79
N GLU A 13 5.25 6.92 -10.41
CA GLU A 13 5.70 5.69 -11.06
C GLU A 13 6.09 4.62 -10.03
N ILE A 14 5.68 3.38 -10.28
CA ILE A 14 5.94 2.26 -9.38
C ILE A 14 7.30 1.64 -9.76
N SER A 15 8.18 1.51 -8.77
CA SER A 15 9.54 0.97 -8.93
C SER A 15 9.88 -0.05 -7.83
N ALA A 16 10.89 -0.87 -8.07
CA ALA A 16 11.26 -2.01 -7.21
C ALA A 16 11.81 -1.63 -5.82
N ASP A 17 12.08 -0.35 -5.58
CA ASP A 17 12.54 0.22 -4.31
C ASP A 17 11.39 0.66 -3.39
N ILE A 18 10.12 0.41 -3.79
CA ILE A 18 8.95 0.66 -2.97
C ILE A 18 8.74 -0.53 -2.01
N VAL A 19 8.70 -0.24 -0.70
CA VAL A 19 8.54 -1.26 0.34
C VAL A 19 7.13 -1.86 0.36
N GLN A 20 6.10 -1.04 0.18
CA GLN A 20 4.69 -1.47 0.20
C GLN A 20 3.88 -0.70 -0.85
N ILE A 21 2.97 -1.41 -1.50
CA ILE A 21 2.07 -0.85 -2.51
C ILE A 21 0.63 -1.04 -2.02
N ASN A 22 -0.11 0.07 -1.96
CA ASN A 22 -1.54 0.04 -1.67
C ASN A 22 -2.30 -0.15 -2.98
N ALA A 23 -3.12 -1.21 -3.05
CA ALA A 23 -3.95 -1.50 -4.20
C ALA A 23 -5.40 -1.74 -3.76
N ALA A 24 -6.35 -1.30 -4.56
CA ALA A 24 -7.77 -1.54 -4.35
C ALA A 24 -8.24 -2.68 -5.28
N VAL A 25 -8.99 -3.64 -4.72
CA VAL A 25 -9.53 -4.77 -5.47
C VAL A 25 -10.72 -4.30 -6.30
N LYS A 26 -10.57 -4.27 -7.62
CA LYS A 26 -11.67 -3.89 -8.53
C LYS A 26 -12.61 -5.06 -8.84
N GLN A 27 -12.06 -6.27 -8.92
CA GLN A 27 -12.78 -7.50 -9.27
C GLN A 27 -12.15 -8.69 -8.55
N HIS A 28 -12.99 -9.62 -8.10
CA HIS A 28 -12.54 -10.85 -7.45
C HIS A 28 -12.38 -11.96 -8.49
N GLY A 29 -11.29 -12.71 -8.39
CA GLY A 29 -11.02 -13.89 -9.22
C GLY A 29 -11.56 -15.18 -8.61
N ALA A 30 -11.19 -16.31 -9.21
CA ALA A 30 -11.61 -17.64 -8.77
C ALA A 30 -11.03 -18.04 -7.39
N LYS A 31 -9.86 -17.51 -7.02
CA LYS A 31 -9.23 -17.75 -5.72
C LYS A 31 -9.47 -16.57 -4.77
N PRO A 32 -9.88 -16.81 -3.52
CA PRO A 32 -10.09 -15.75 -2.55
C PRO A 32 -8.77 -15.16 -2.09
N LEU A 33 -8.72 -13.83 -1.97
CA LEU A 33 -7.52 -13.12 -1.50
C LEU A 33 -7.11 -13.52 -0.07
N ALA A 34 -8.06 -13.94 0.75
CA ALA A 34 -7.80 -14.40 2.12
C ALA A 34 -6.85 -15.61 2.20
N GLU A 35 -6.73 -16.42 1.14
CA GLU A 35 -5.77 -17.54 1.09
C GLU A 35 -4.32 -17.08 0.96
N HIS A 36 -4.09 -15.91 0.35
CA HIS A 36 -2.75 -15.38 0.07
C HIS A 36 -2.37 -14.22 0.99
N PHE A 37 -3.36 -13.47 1.46
CA PHE A 37 -3.22 -12.27 2.28
C PHE A 37 -3.94 -12.41 3.63
N GLY A 38 -4.18 -13.65 4.07
CA GLY A 38 -4.74 -13.97 5.39
C GLY A 38 -3.95 -13.32 6.52
N GLN A 39 -4.66 -12.94 7.59
CA GLN A 39 -4.25 -12.00 8.64
C GLN A 39 -2.77 -12.09 9.06
N ALA A 40 -2.05 -10.97 8.93
CA ALA A 40 -0.86 -10.75 9.72
C ALA A 40 -1.28 -10.52 11.18
N GLU A 41 -1.32 -11.61 11.95
CA GLU A 41 -1.38 -11.59 13.41
C GLU A 41 -0.01 -11.12 13.96
N ALA A 42 0.45 -9.90 13.62
CA ALA A 42 1.74 -9.35 14.06
C ALA A 42 1.90 -7.84 13.81
N ALA A 43 1.01 -7.01 14.36
CA ALA A 43 1.29 -5.59 14.57
C ALA A 43 0.67 -5.08 15.88
N ALA A 44 0.81 -5.90 16.93
CA ALA A 44 0.65 -5.48 18.31
C ALA A 44 1.98 -5.74 19.03
N GLU A 45 2.93 -4.83 18.85
CA GLU A 45 3.94 -4.45 19.85
C GLU A 45 4.44 -3.04 19.54
#